data_AF-A0A7S3CYE9-F1
#
_entry.id   AF-A0A7S3CYE9-F1
#
_cell.length_a   1.000
_cell.length_b   1.000
_cell.length_c   1.000
_cell.angle_alpha   90.00
_cell.angle_beta   90.00
_cell.angle_gamma   90.00
#
_symmetry.space_group_name_H-M   'P 1'
#
loop_
_entity.id
_entity.type
_entity.pdbx_description
1 polymer ?
#
loop_
_entity_poly.entity_id
_entity_poly.type
_entity_poly.pdbx_seq_one_letter_code
_entity_poly.pdbx_strand_id
1 'polypeptide(L)'
;WIYFGHYTGVSRWYPGFMWNELLGEAGDTYIPQERPWYVAATSFPRRVVFPIDKSGSMADLVDIQGGNGALPVLTQVNAAVKTVIGTLTEKDSVSVIYFNETTSYISSSCSGRPFFYSMSAVNKQRVYSFMDSQTAGGECNFQAGLDAALYMTNDTAAIDENVISWESDCETIIVMITDGYASMGEKHPDKLAELVTPYTSGDTVRVMTYGIGKSADGETLERIACAGRGRRVHMEDGDDFSSMLSDYASYASSTRMHWQVTAEQKEQLGAVQFSVPYMDALGLGMMFTVTKAVVSAREDE
;
A
#
# COMPACT_ATOMS: atom_id res chain seq x y z
N TRP A 1 -15.34 13.52 -19.84
CA TRP A 1 -15.04 14.62 -18.92
C TRP A 1 -13.58 15.02 -19.02
N ILE A 2 -13.27 16.28 -18.78
CA ILE A 2 -11.90 16.75 -18.52
C ILE A 2 -11.91 17.30 -17.11
N TYR A 3 -10.92 16.95 -16.30
CA TYR A 3 -10.85 17.43 -14.93
C TYR A 3 -9.43 17.66 -14.46
N PHE A 4 -9.33 18.52 -13.45
CA PHE A 4 -8.10 18.89 -12.78
C PHE A 4 -8.30 18.73 -11.29
N GLY A 5 -7.42 17.96 -10.64
CA GLY A 5 -7.35 17.86 -9.19
C GLY A 5 -6.14 18.65 -8.69
N HIS A 6 -6.35 19.51 -7.72
CA HIS A 6 -5.28 20.21 -7.03
C HIS A 6 -4.88 19.44 -5.77
N TYR A 7 -3.61 19.53 -5.35
CA TYR A 7 -3.12 18.86 -4.13
C TYR A 7 -3.83 19.31 -2.85
N THR A 8 -4.50 20.47 -2.86
CA THR A 8 -5.32 20.97 -1.74
C THR A 8 -6.73 20.37 -1.67
N GLY A 9 -7.09 19.45 -2.58
CA GLY A 9 -8.41 18.82 -2.63
C GLY A 9 -9.43 19.54 -3.51
N VAL A 10 -9.07 20.69 -4.08
CA VAL A 10 -9.95 21.41 -5.02
C VAL A 10 -9.94 20.70 -6.36
N SER A 11 -11.11 20.42 -6.93
CA SER A 11 -11.25 19.91 -8.29
C SER A 11 -11.98 20.86 -9.22
N ARG A 12 -11.70 20.77 -10.52
CA ARG A 12 -12.42 21.47 -11.59
C ARG A 12 -12.77 20.49 -12.69
N TRP A 13 -13.93 20.69 -13.32
CA TRP A 13 -14.51 19.79 -14.30
C TRP A 13 -14.99 20.55 -15.54
N TYR A 14 -14.86 19.92 -16.70
CA TYR A 14 -15.39 20.41 -17.96
C TYR A 14 -16.11 19.27 -18.74
N PRO A 15 -17.31 19.54 -19.30
CA PRO A 15 -18.11 20.76 -19.12
C PRO A 15 -18.52 20.97 -17.65
N GLY A 16 -18.89 22.20 -17.29
CA GLY A 16 -19.43 22.47 -15.95
C GLY A 16 -20.74 21.72 -15.76
N PHE A 17 -20.93 21.14 -14.58
CA PHE A 17 -22.16 20.43 -14.22
C PHE A 17 -22.48 20.69 -12.75
N MET A 18 -23.74 20.47 -12.37
CA MET A 18 -24.13 20.51 -10.96
C MET A 18 -23.70 19.21 -10.29
N TRP A 19 -22.81 19.34 -9.31
CA TRP A 19 -22.42 18.21 -8.48
C TRP A 19 -23.64 17.69 -7.74
N ASN A 20 -23.84 16.37 -7.76
CA ASN A 20 -25.11 15.75 -7.48
C ASN A 20 -25.57 16.02 -6.03
N GLU A 21 -26.72 16.67 -5.84
CA GLU A 21 -27.35 16.92 -4.52
C GLU A 21 -27.91 15.64 -3.85
N LEU A 22 -27.80 14.47 -4.51
CA LEU A 22 -28.39 13.20 -4.06
C LEU A 22 -27.76 12.59 -2.81
N LEU A 23 -26.73 13.19 -2.22
CA LEU A 23 -26.09 12.70 -0.99
C LEU A 23 -26.82 13.14 0.30
N GLY A 24 -27.90 13.91 0.18
CA GLY A 24 -28.69 14.34 1.33
C GLY A 24 -27.86 15.09 2.37
N GLU A 25 -28.25 15.02 3.65
CA GLU A 25 -27.57 15.70 4.76
C GLU A 25 -26.16 15.14 5.09
N ALA A 26 -25.76 14.01 4.50
CA ALA A 26 -24.49 13.35 4.80
C ALA A 26 -23.27 14.00 4.10
N GLY A 27 -23.50 14.86 3.11
CA GLY A 27 -22.42 15.48 2.33
C GLY A 27 -21.66 14.49 1.44
N ASP A 28 -20.76 15.00 0.61
CA ASP A 28 -19.88 14.19 -0.24
C ASP A 28 -18.47 14.09 0.35
N THR A 29 -17.90 12.89 0.30
CA THR A 29 -16.51 12.58 0.65
C THR A 29 -15.59 12.54 -0.57
N TYR A 30 -16.01 13.12 -1.71
CA TYR A 30 -15.20 13.16 -2.92
C TYR A 30 -13.89 13.94 -2.72
N ILE A 31 -12.80 13.18 -2.64
CA ILE A 31 -11.43 13.70 -2.55
C ILE A 31 -10.68 13.29 -3.83
N PRO A 32 -10.22 14.24 -4.66
CA PRO A 32 -9.49 13.95 -5.90
C PRO A 32 -8.24 13.09 -5.68
N GLN A 33 -7.53 13.28 -4.57
CA GLN A 33 -6.26 12.65 -4.27
C GLN A 33 -6.35 11.13 -4.11
N GLU A 34 -7.51 10.64 -3.68
CA GLU A 34 -7.79 9.22 -3.52
C GLU A 34 -8.19 8.56 -4.83
N ARG A 35 -8.44 9.34 -5.90
CA ARG A 35 -8.98 8.80 -7.14
C ARG A 35 -7.89 8.11 -7.95
N PRO A 36 -8.19 6.96 -8.59
CA PRO A 36 -7.20 6.22 -9.38
C PRO A 36 -6.50 7.05 -10.45
N TRP A 37 -7.20 8.01 -11.07
CA TRP A 37 -6.62 8.91 -12.07
C TRP A 37 -5.63 9.92 -11.49
N TYR A 38 -5.82 10.37 -10.25
CA TYR A 38 -4.93 11.32 -9.59
C TYR A 38 -3.68 10.61 -9.10
N VAL A 39 -3.87 9.45 -8.47
CA VAL A 39 -2.79 8.56 -8.05
C VAL A 39 -1.91 8.22 -9.23
N ALA A 40 -2.48 7.78 -10.35
CA ALA A 40 -1.71 7.43 -11.56
C ALA A 40 -0.91 8.62 -12.14
N ALA A 41 -1.41 9.86 -12.05
CA ALA A 41 -0.64 11.02 -12.51
C ALA A 41 0.54 11.34 -11.60
N THR A 42 0.38 11.11 -10.30
CA THR A 42 1.27 11.62 -9.25
C THR A 42 2.18 10.55 -8.68
N SER A 43 1.97 9.28 -9.08
CA SER A 43 2.78 8.14 -8.67
C SER A 43 4.02 7.96 -9.53
N PHE A 44 5.17 7.90 -8.86
CA PHE A 44 6.40 7.29 -9.40
C PHE A 44 6.34 5.77 -9.28
N PRO A 45 7.20 5.03 -10.01
CA PRO A 45 7.46 3.61 -9.71
C PRO A 45 7.66 3.40 -8.21
N ARG A 46 6.87 2.52 -7.59
CA ARG A 46 6.92 2.27 -6.14
C ARG A 46 7.38 0.85 -5.85
N ARG A 47 8.11 0.70 -4.74
CA ARG A 47 8.38 -0.60 -4.11
C ARG A 47 7.42 -0.75 -2.93
N VAL A 48 6.62 -1.81 -2.92
CA VAL A 48 5.68 -2.08 -1.83
C VAL A 48 5.98 -3.43 -1.21
N VAL A 49 6.12 -3.47 0.11
CA VAL A 49 6.32 -4.72 0.86
C VAL A 49 5.14 -4.92 1.79
N PHE A 50 4.47 -6.06 1.67
CA PHE A 50 3.37 -6.46 2.55
C PHE A 50 3.82 -7.55 3.51
N PRO A 51 4.36 -7.22 4.70
CA PRO A 51 4.43 -8.17 5.81
C PRO A 51 3.03 -8.39 6.39
N ILE A 52 2.47 -9.59 6.17
CA ILE A 52 1.12 -9.99 6.58
C ILE A 52 1.23 -11.05 7.68
N ASP A 53 0.60 -10.78 8.81
CA ASP A 53 0.46 -11.75 9.89
C ASP A 53 -0.34 -12.98 9.40
N LYS A 54 0.16 -14.18 9.70
CA LYS A 54 -0.57 -15.44 9.53
C LYS A 54 -0.55 -16.29 10.78
N SER A 55 -0.46 -15.67 11.95
CA SER A 55 -0.59 -16.33 13.25
C SER A 55 -1.99 -16.94 13.43
N GLY A 56 -2.17 -17.74 14.48
CA GLY A 56 -3.41 -18.49 14.72
C GLY A 56 -4.67 -17.63 14.80
N SER A 57 -4.60 -16.40 15.33
CA SER A 57 -5.75 -15.48 15.40
C SER A 57 -6.31 -15.13 14.04
N MET A 58 -5.45 -15.06 13.02
CA MET A 58 -5.86 -14.75 11.65
C MET A 58 -6.74 -15.85 11.00
N ALA A 59 -6.89 -17.01 11.66
CA ALA A 59 -7.82 -18.07 11.27
C ALA A 59 -9.25 -17.84 11.79
N ASP A 60 -9.45 -16.89 12.71
CA ASP A 60 -10.74 -16.60 13.32
C ASP A 60 -11.74 -16.12 12.26
N LEU A 61 -12.96 -16.64 12.38
CA LEU A 61 -14.04 -16.31 11.46
C LEU A 61 -14.67 -14.98 11.87
N VAL A 62 -14.66 -14.03 10.95
CA VAL A 62 -15.28 -12.72 11.11
C VAL A 62 -16.37 -12.55 10.05
N ASP A 63 -17.50 -11.98 10.46
CA ASP A 63 -18.63 -11.73 9.56
C ASP A 63 -18.23 -10.78 8.42
N ILE A 64 -18.68 -11.09 7.21
CA ILE A 64 -18.46 -10.22 6.05
C ILE A 64 -19.50 -9.10 6.10
N GLN A 65 -19.11 -7.82 6.22
CA GLN A 65 -20.10 -6.74 6.15
C GLN A 65 -20.82 -6.72 4.80
N GLY A 66 -22.14 -6.62 4.85
CA GLY A 66 -23.01 -6.59 3.67
C GLY A 66 -23.19 -7.94 2.96
N GLY A 67 -22.62 -9.03 3.49
CA GLY A 67 -22.73 -10.38 2.94
C GLY A 67 -23.45 -11.36 3.88
N ASN A 68 -23.65 -12.59 3.39
CA ASN A 68 -24.09 -13.72 4.20
C ASN A 68 -22.88 -14.64 4.44
N GLY A 69 -22.40 -14.71 5.68
CA GLY A 69 -21.36 -15.66 6.11
C GLY A 69 -20.17 -14.99 6.82
N ALA A 70 -19.28 -15.84 7.34
CA ALA A 70 -18.05 -15.43 7.98
C ALA A 70 -16.86 -16.07 7.26
N LEU A 71 -15.77 -15.31 7.13
CA LEU A 71 -14.52 -15.77 6.52
C LEU A 71 -13.36 -15.56 7.48
N PRO A 72 -12.28 -16.38 7.40
CA PRO A 72 -11.07 -16.14 8.16
C PRO A 72 -10.53 -14.74 7.91
N VAL A 73 -10.03 -14.06 8.95
CA VAL A 73 -9.42 -12.72 8.82
C VAL A 73 -8.35 -12.70 7.73
N LEU A 74 -7.48 -13.72 7.68
CA LEU A 74 -6.46 -13.87 6.64
C LEU A 74 -7.04 -13.87 5.22
N THR A 75 -8.19 -14.52 5.01
CA THR A 75 -8.85 -14.56 3.70
C THR A 75 -9.33 -13.18 3.29
N GLN A 76 -9.88 -12.41 4.23
CA GLN A 76 -10.36 -11.05 3.96
C GLN A 76 -9.18 -10.10 3.67
N VAL A 77 -8.11 -10.18 4.47
CA VAL A 77 -6.85 -9.45 4.22
C VAL A 77 -6.25 -9.78 2.86
N ASN A 78 -6.24 -11.06 2.48
CA ASN A 78 -5.73 -11.46 1.17
C ASN A 78 -6.57 -10.88 0.04
N ALA A 79 -7.89 -10.86 0.16
CA ALA A 79 -8.76 -10.21 -0.82
C ALA A 79 -8.47 -8.70 -0.92
N ALA A 80 -8.28 -8.02 0.21
CA ALA A 80 -7.93 -6.60 0.27
C ALA A 80 -6.60 -6.29 -0.43
N VAL A 81 -5.54 -6.99 -0.03
CA VAL A 81 -4.19 -6.79 -0.59
C VAL A 81 -4.17 -7.14 -2.08
N LYS A 82 -4.91 -8.17 -2.51
CA LYS A 82 -5.09 -8.49 -3.94
C LYS A 82 -5.76 -7.36 -4.71
N THR A 83 -6.75 -6.69 -4.12
CA THR A 83 -7.38 -5.51 -4.73
C THR A 83 -6.36 -4.39 -4.90
N VAL A 84 -5.53 -4.11 -3.88
CA VAL A 84 -4.44 -3.11 -3.97
C VAL A 84 -3.44 -3.50 -5.07
N ILE A 85 -2.94 -4.73 -5.07
CA ILE A 85 -2.03 -5.25 -6.10
C ILE A 85 -2.65 -5.20 -7.50
N GLY A 86 -3.96 -5.43 -7.60
CA GLY A 86 -4.73 -5.30 -8.83
C GLY A 86 -4.61 -3.92 -9.46
N THR A 87 -4.49 -2.87 -8.63
CA THR A 87 -4.33 -1.47 -9.09
C THR A 87 -2.92 -1.10 -9.55
N LEU A 88 -1.91 -1.91 -9.20
CA LEU A 88 -0.50 -1.61 -9.51
C LEU A 88 -0.16 -1.92 -10.97
N THR A 89 0.89 -1.29 -11.49
CA THR A 89 1.32 -1.40 -12.89
C THR A 89 2.67 -2.11 -13.02
N GLU A 90 3.10 -2.43 -14.24
CA GLU A 90 4.43 -3.05 -14.48
C GLU A 90 5.62 -2.21 -13.99
N LYS A 91 5.40 -0.91 -13.74
CA LYS A 91 6.40 -0.03 -13.15
C LYS A 91 6.52 -0.19 -11.63
N ASP A 92 5.51 -0.77 -11.00
CA ASP A 92 5.48 -1.00 -9.56
C ASP A 92 6.03 -2.39 -9.23
N SER A 93 6.71 -2.48 -8.11
CA SER A 93 7.40 -3.67 -7.64
C SER A 93 6.85 -4.07 -6.28
N VAL A 94 6.38 -5.32 -6.12
CA VAL A 94 5.78 -5.80 -4.86
C VAL A 94 6.50 -7.03 -4.32
N SER A 95 6.62 -7.10 -3.00
CA SER A 95 6.92 -8.33 -2.28
C SER A 95 5.86 -8.58 -1.21
N VAL A 96 5.38 -9.82 -1.12
CA VAL A 96 4.43 -10.25 -0.08
C VAL A 96 5.14 -11.25 0.82
N ILE A 97 5.17 -10.95 2.12
CA ILE A 97 5.85 -11.73 3.15
C ILE A 97 4.81 -12.10 4.19
N TYR A 98 4.57 -13.38 4.40
CA TYR A 98 3.75 -13.82 5.52
C TYR A 98 4.63 -14.15 6.71
N PHE A 99 4.22 -13.77 7.91
CA PHE A 99 4.97 -14.06 9.12
C PHE A 99 4.09 -14.67 10.21
N ASN A 100 4.67 -15.60 10.95
CA ASN A 100 4.22 -16.11 12.24
C ASN A 100 5.50 -16.37 13.05
N GLU A 101 5.73 -17.57 13.57
CA GLU A 101 7.03 -18.00 14.12
C GLU A 101 8.17 -17.93 13.09
N THR A 102 7.83 -18.04 11.80
CA THR A 102 8.75 -17.99 10.66
C THR A 102 8.21 -17.08 9.56
N THR A 103 9.04 -16.76 8.58
CA THR A 103 8.63 -15.98 7.40
C THR A 103 8.45 -16.87 6.18
N SER A 104 7.43 -16.60 5.38
CA SER A 104 7.15 -17.26 4.10
C SER A 104 6.98 -16.21 3.01
N TYR A 105 7.69 -16.38 1.91
CA TYR A 105 7.68 -15.45 0.78
C TYR A 105 7.97 -16.21 -0.51
N ILE A 106 7.66 -15.59 -1.65
CA ILE A 106 8.06 -16.14 -2.95
C ILE A 106 9.56 -15.91 -3.11
N SER A 107 10.35 -16.97 -2.96
CA SER A 107 11.80 -16.93 -3.21
C SER A 107 12.09 -17.08 -4.71
N SER A 108 13.16 -16.43 -5.17
CA SER A 108 13.81 -16.85 -6.43
C SER A 108 14.51 -18.19 -6.21
N SER A 109 14.58 -19.04 -7.25
CA SER A 109 15.15 -20.39 -7.17
C SER A 109 16.64 -20.43 -6.78
N CYS A 110 17.32 -19.28 -6.74
CA CYS A 110 18.77 -19.21 -6.59
C CYS A 110 19.25 -18.61 -5.25
N SER A 111 18.39 -17.89 -4.51
CA SER A 111 18.84 -17.08 -3.36
C SER A 111 18.23 -17.48 -2.01
N GLY A 112 17.08 -18.16 -1.99
CA GLY A 112 16.35 -18.45 -0.76
C GLY A 112 15.80 -17.20 -0.04
N ARG A 113 15.83 -16.04 -0.70
CA ARG A 113 15.57 -14.72 -0.11
C ARG A 113 14.33 -14.06 -0.73
N PRO A 114 13.67 -13.14 -0.02
CA PRO A 114 12.54 -12.41 -0.58
C PRO A 114 13.02 -11.50 -1.72
N PHE A 115 12.14 -11.24 -2.68
CA PHE A 115 12.44 -10.47 -3.89
C PHE A 115 11.24 -9.61 -4.32
N PHE A 116 11.51 -8.55 -5.10
CA PHE A 116 10.48 -7.71 -5.69
C PHE A 116 10.04 -8.23 -7.06
N TYR A 117 8.74 -8.42 -7.23
CA TYR A 117 8.18 -8.72 -8.55
C TYR A 117 7.63 -7.45 -9.16
N SER A 118 8.02 -7.10 -10.40
CA SER A 118 7.28 -6.12 -11.19
C SER A 118 5.84 -6.61 -11.37
N MET A 119 4.84 -5.74 -11.21
CA MET A 119 3.42 -6.10 -11.24
C MET A 119 2.85 -6.27 -12.67
N SER A 120 3.54 -7.07 -13.49
CA SER A 120 3.02 -7.61 -14.75
C SER A 120 1.87 -8.58 -14.51
N ALA A 121 1.03 -8.79 -15.53
CA ALA A 121 -0.12 -9.69 -15.41
C ALA A 121 0.26 -11.12 -14.95
N VAL A 122 1.40 -11.63 -15.42
CA VAL A 122 1.92 -12.95 -15.03
C VAL A 122 2.39 -12.96 -13.57
N ASN A 123 3.13 -11.92 -13.16
CA ASN A 123 3.64 -11.83 -11.79
C ASN A 123 2.51 -11.59 -10.78
N LYS A 124 1.48 -10.80 -11.13
CA LYS A 124 0.26 -10.66 -10.32
C LYS A 124 -0.38 -12.02 -10.04
N GLN A 125 -0.56 -12.85 -11.07
CA GLN A 125 -1.13 -14.19 -10.89
C GLN A 125 -0.24 -15.08 -10.01
N ARG A 126 1.08 -14.99 -10.15
CA ARG A 126 2.02 -15.72 -9.28
C ARG A 126 1.89 -15.30 -7.82
N VAL A 127 1.80 -14.00 -7.56
CA VAL A 127 1.59 -13.45 -6.21
C VAL A 127 0.23 -13.89 -5.67
N TYR A 128 -0.83 -13.83 -6.45
CA TYR A 128 -2.16 -14.27 -6.03
C TYR A 128 -2.20 -15.74 -5.63
N SER A 129 -1.63 -16.62 -6.45
CA SER A 129 -1.54 -18.06 -6.14
C SER A 129 -0.73 -18.35 -4.88
N PHE A 130 0.33 -17.57 -4.63
CA PHE A 130 1.11 -17.69 -3.39
C PHE A 130 0.30 -17.24 -2.17
N MET A 131 -0.44 -16.14 -2.28
CA MET A 131 -1.31 -15.67 -1.21
C MET A 131 -2.42 -16.68 -0.89
N ASP A 132 -3.02 -17.31 -1.91
CA ASP A 132 -4.07 -18.32 -1.74
C ASP A 132 -3.57 -19.63 -1.12
N SER A 133 -2.27 -19.92 -1.18
CA SER A 133 -1.69 -21.11 -0.57
C SER A 133 -1.34 -20.95 0.91
N GLN A 134 -1.48 -19.73 1.46
CA GLN A 134 -1.16 -19.47 2.85
C GLN A 134 -2.32 -19.84 3.77
N THR A 135 -1.97 -20.39 4.93
CA THR A 135 -2.89 -20.71 6.02
C THR A 135 -2.42 -20.09 7.31
N ALA A 136 -3.37 -19.66 8.13
CA ALA A 136 -3.10 -19.10 9.45
C ALA A 136 -2.73 -20.21 10.46
N GLY A 137 -1.83 -19.90 11.38
CA GLY A 137 -1.37 -20.81 12.43
C GLY A 137 -0.08 -20.36 13.11
N GLY A 138 0.19 -20.91 14.29
CA GLY A 138 1.37 -20.58 15.10
C GLY A 138 1.25 -19.24 15.84
N GLU A 139 2.36 -18.82 16.43
CA GLU A 139 2.45 -17.56 17.19
C GLU A 139 2.82 -16.35 16.32
N CYS A 140 2.47 -15.14 16.77
CA CYS A 140 2.75 -13.90 16.06
C CYS A 140 4.13 -13.33 16.46
N ASN A 141 5.04 -13.19 15.49
CA ASN A 141 6.38 -12.61 15.69
C ASN A 141 6.58 -11.37 14.81
N PHE A 142 6.29 -10.19 15.36
CA PHE A 142 6.44 -8.91 14.65
C PHE A 142 7.89 -8.67 14.21
N GLN A 143 8.88 -9.03 15.04
CA GLN A 143 10.29 -8.86 14.70
C GLN A 143 10.64 -9.63 13.42
N ALA A 144 10.20 -10.88 13.28
CA ALA A 144 10.48 -11.67 12.08
C ALA A 144 9.88 -11.03 10.81
N GLY A 145 8.66 -10.53 10.89
CA GLY A 145 8.00 -9.82 9.78
C GLY A 145 8.72 -8.52 9.42
N LEU A 146 9.09 -7.71 10.41
CA LEU A 146 9.83 -6.46 10.23
C LEU A 146 11.21 -6.69 9.66
N ASP A 147 12.00 -7.62 10.21
CA ASP A 147 13.35 -7.92 9.73
C ASP A 147 13.33 -8.34 8.25
N ALA A 148 12.38 -9.20 7.85
CA ALA A 148 12.24 -9.62 6.46
C ALA A 148 11.78 -8.49 5.54
N ALA A 149 10.88 -7.60 6.01
CA ALA A 149 10.45 -6.45 5.22
C ALA A 149 11.53 -5.38 5.09
N LEU A 150 12.27 -5.09 6.17
CA LEU A 150 13.37 -4.13 6.18
C LEU A 150 14.56 -4.63 5.37
N TYR A 151 14.82 -5.95 5.34
CA TYR A 151 15.80 -6.56 4.46
C TYR A 151 15.58 -6.18 2.98
N MET A 152 14.30 -6.10 2.56
CA MET A 152 13.93 -5.72 1.19
C MET A 152 14.26 -4.28 0.84
N THR A 153 14.46 -3.41 1.84
CA THR A 153 14.78 -2.00 1.60
C THR A 153 16.25 -1.78 1.26
N ASN A 154 17.11 -2.76 1.51
CA ASN A 154 18.54 -2.67 1.22
C ASN A 154 18.81 -3.05 -0.25
N ASP A 155 19.19 -2.07 -1.07
CA ASP A 155 19.39 -2.21 -2.52
C ASP A 155 20.36 -3.33 -2.93
N THR A 156 21.34 -3.65 -2.10
CA THR A 156 22.30 -4.73 -2.42
C THR A 156 21.73 -6.14 -2.25
N ALA A 157 20.57 -6.28 -1.61
CA ALA A 157 20.05 -7.55 -1.13
C ALA A 157 18.86 -8.08 -1.97
N ALA A 158 18.22 -7.20 -2.75
CA ALA A 158 16.92 -7.43 -3.39
C ALA A 158 16.92 -7.24 -4.92
N ILE A 159 18.08 -7.27 -5.60
CA ILE A 159 18.22 -7.06 -7.06
C ILE A 159 18.75 -8.33 -7.75
N ASP A 160 18.02 -8.81 -8.76
CA ASP A 160 18.47 -9.79 -9.76
C ASP A 160 19.36 -9.01 -10.73
N GLU A 161 20.47 -9.59 -11.20
CA GLU A 161 21.37 -8.99 -12.19
C GLU A 161 20.64 -8.54 -13.49
N ASN A 162 19.38 -8.96 -13.68
CA ASN A 162 18.49 -8.57 -14.78
C ASN A 162 17.44 -7.49 -14.44
N VAL A 163 17.35 -7.04 -13.18
CA VAL A 163 16.47 -5.93 -12.78
C VAL A 163 17.26 -4.63 -12.88
N ILE A 164 16.70 -3.70 -13.63
CA ILE A 164 17.46 -2.62 -14.21
C ILE A 164 17.75 -1.56 -13.15
N SER A 165 19.00 -1.10 -13.13
CA SER A 165 19.64 -0.21 -12.15
C SER A 165 19.03 1.18 -11.97
N TRP A 166 17.79 1.42 -12.39
CA TRP A 166 17.07 2.70 -12.23
C TRP A 166 16.24 2.75 -10.92
N GLU A 167 16.20 1.66 -10.15
CA GLU A 167 15.33 1.49 -8.97
C GLU A 167 15.92 1.95 -7.63
N SER A 168 17.16 2.45 -7.60
CA SER A 168 17.84 2.87 -6.36
C SER A 168 17.26 4.15 -5.70
N ASP A 169 16.44 4.92 -6.43
CA ASP A 169 15.77 6.13 -5.92
C ASP A 169 14.25 5.94 -5.69
N CYS A 170 13.76 4.70 -5.78
CA CYS A 170 12.35 4.38 -5.59
C CYS A 170 11.99 4.38 -4.10
N GLU A 171 10.90 5.07 -3.77
CA GLU A 171 10.31 5.00 -2.43
C GLU A 171 9.83 3.57 -2.15
N THR A 172 10.21 3.04 -1.00
CA THR A 172 9.76 1.74 -0.49
C THR A 172 8.73 1.97 0.62
N ILE A 173 7.51 1.48 0.40
CA ILE A 173 6.42 1.54 1.36
C ILE A 173 6.24 0.14 1.94
N ILE A 174 6.44 -0.01 3.25
CA ILE A 174 6.14 -1.23 4.00
C ILE A 174 4.74 -1.07 4.58
N VAL A 175 3.85 -2.02 4.31
CA VAL A 175 2.47 -2.05 4.80
C VAL A 175 2.28 -3.31 5.64
N MET A 176 2.53 -3.18 6.95
CA MET A 176 2.38 -4.28 7.90
C MET A 176 0.92 -4.47 8.30
N ILE A 177 0.44 -5.70 8.32
CA ILE A 177 -0.96 -6.04 8.61
C ILE A 177 -1.03 -7.14 9.67
N THR A 178 -1.84 -6.97 10.71
CA THR A 178 -2.04 -7.95 11.79
C THR A 178 -3.40 -7.73 12.48
N ASP A 179 -3.94 -8.79 13.09
CA ASP A 179 -5.14 -8.75 13.93
C ASP A 179 -4.84 -8.84 15.44
N GLY A 180 -3.57 -8.91 15.82
CA GLY A 180 -3.15 -9.30 17.15
C GLY A 180 -1.96 -8.51 17.71
N TYR A 181 -1.31 -9.12 18.70
CA TYR A 181 -0.12 -8.60 19.39
C TYR A 181 1.07 -9.55 19.20
N ALA A 182 2.29 -9.04 19.38
CA ALA A 182 3.50 -9.85 19.33
C ALA A 182 3.51 -10.90 20.47
N SER A 183 3.22 -12.16 20.14
CA SER A 183 3.19 -13.27 21.10
C SER A 183 4.51 -14.05 21.15
N MET A 184 5.38 -13.90 20.15
CA MET A 184 6.73 -14.47 20.05
C MET A 184 7.76 -13.40 19.64
N GLY A 185 9.04 -13.61 19.99
CA GLY A 185 10.14 -12.71 19.61
C GLY A 185 10.23 -11.50 20.54
N GLU A 186 10.70 -10.37 20.00
CA GLU A 186 10.62 -9.09 20.70
C GLU A 186 9.17 -8.61 20.79
N LYS A 187 8.76 -8.19 21.99
CA LYS A 187 7.38 -7.81 22.32
C LYS A 187 7.28 -6.36 22.79
N HIS A 188 8.40 -5.73 23.12
CA HIS A 188 8.41 -4.38 23.64
C HIS A 188 8.17 -3.37 22.50
N PRO A 189 7.13 -2.52 22.59
CA PRO A 189 6.78 -1.56 21.55
C PRO A 189 7.97 -0.72 21.06
N ASP A 190 8.76 -0.18 21.99
CA ASP A 190 9.91 0.67 21.65
C ASP A 190 11.01 -0.05 20.90
N LYS A 191 11.30 -1.30 21.26
CA LYS A 191 12.37 -2.05 20.61
C LYS A 191 11.99 -2.46 19.20
N LEU A 192 10.71 -2.78 18.98
CA LEU A 192 10.18 -3.04 17.64
C LEU A 192 10.25 -1.77 16.75
N ALA A 193 9.97 -0.60 17.33
CA ALA A 193 10.12 0.68 16.64
C ALA A 193 11.60 1.03 16.35
N GLU A 194 12.52 0.68 17.26
CA GLU A 194 13.97 0.84 17.06
C GLU A 194 14.50 0.04 15.87
N LEU A 195 13.92 -1.13 15.53
CA LEU A 195 14.30 -1.89 14.34
C LEU A 195 14.10 -1.12 13.03
N VAL A 196 13.06 -0.28 12.98
CA VAL A 196 12.66 0.46 11.78
C VAL A 196 13.48 1.74 11.58
N THR A 197 13.88 2.38 12.68
CA THR A 197 14.51 3.71 12.68
C THR A 197 15.74 3.85 11.77
N PRO A 198 16.68 2.87 11.70
CA PRO A 198 17.85 2.96 10.83
C PRO A 198 17.54 3.03 9.34
N TYR A 199 16.37 2.54 8.93
CA TYR A 199 15.98 2.45 7.52
C TYR A 199 15.21 3.69 7.04
N THR A 200 14.68 4.51 7.96
CA THR A 200 13.80 5.65 7.64
C THR A 200 14.50 7.01 7.68
N SER A 201 15.81 7.04 7.91
CA SER A 201 16.61 8.27 7.94
C SER A 201 16.74 8.98 6.58
N GLY A 202 16.56 8.26 5.46
CA GLY A 202 16.80 8.77 4.10
C GLY A 202 15.57 9.21 3.31
N ASP A 203 14.39 9.37 3.93
CA ASP A 203 13.10 9.64 3.28
C ASP A 203 12.64 8.63 2.21
N THR A 204 13.40 7.55 1.98
CA THR A 204 13.12 6.52 0.98
C THR A 204 12.27 5.37 1.51
N VAL A 205 12.23 5.13 2.82
CA VAL A 205 11.46 4.05 3.43
C VAL A 205 10.37 4.62 4.32
N ARG A 206 9.16 4.11 4.17
CA ARG A 206 8.01 4.41 5.02
C ARG A 206 7.38 3.13 5.55
N VAL A 207 6.94 3.13 6.80
CA VAL A 207 6.23 1.97 7.39
C VAL A 207 4.84 2.37 7.85
N MET A 208 3.84 1.74 7.26
CA MET A 208 2.44 1.81 7.65
C MET A 208 2.04 0.53 8.38
N THR A 209 1.13 0.65 9.33
CA THR A 209 0.64 -0.49 10.11
C THR A 209 -0.89 -0.52 10.10
N TYR A 210 -1.46 -1.66 9.75
CA TYR A 210 -2.89 -1.92 9.76
C TYR A 210 -3.19 -2.93 10.86
N GLY A 211 -3.92 -2.48 11.88
CA GLY A 211 -4.43 -3.33 12.95
C GLY A 211 -5.91 -3.64 12.73
N ILE A 212 -6.24 -4.92 12.56
CA ILE A 212 -7.60 -5.39 12.27
C ILE A 212 -8.24 -5.92 13.54
N GLY A 213 -9.49 -5.54 13.77
CA GLY A 213 -10.27 -6.05 14.88
C GLY A 213 -9.78 -5.56 16.24
N LYS A 214 -10.54 -5.89 17.28
CA LYS A 214 -10.31 -5.34 18.63
C LYS A 214 -9.05 -5.87 19.32
N SER A 215 -8.51 -6.97 18.82
CA SER A 215 -7.37 -7.67 19.40
C SER A 215 -6.01 -7.11 18.94
N ALA A 216 -6.01 -6.24 17.92
CA ALA A 216 -4.78 -5.66 17.39
C ALA A 216 -4.08 -4.76 18.42
N ASP A 217 -2.77 -4.97 18.59
CA ASP A 217 -1.95 -4.18 19.51
C ASP A 217 -1.73 -2.77 18.97
N GLY A 218 -2.61 -1.88 19.40
CA GLY A 218 -2.58 -0.53 18.90
C GLY A 218 -1.32 0.25 19.26
N GLU A 219 -0.85 0.11 20.50
CA GLU A 219 0.30 0.87 20.98
C GLU A 219 1.56 0.48 20.20
N THR A 220 1.81 -0.82 20.04
CA THR A 220 2.97 -1.31 19.29
C THR A 220 2.93 -0.88 17.83
N LEU A 221 1.79 -1.04 17.16
CA LEU A 221 1.63 -0.65 15.75
C LEU A 221 1.83 0.86 15.56
N GLU A 222 1.35 1.68 16.49
CA GLU A 222 1.55 3.13 16.44
C GLU A 222 3.03 3.51 16.58
N ARG A 223 3.76 2.90 17.53
CA ARG A 223 5.21 3.18 17.68
C ARG A 223 6.00 2.77 16.44
N ILE A 224 5.68 1.62 15.84
CA ILE A 224 6.30 1.15 14.59
C ILE A 224 6.01 2.13 13.45
N ALA A 225 4.75 2.54 13.26
CA ALA A 225 4.37 3.49 12.21
C ALA A 225 5.05 4.86 12.39
N CYS A 226 5.14 5.36 13.62
CA CYS A 226 5.81 6.62 13.94
C CYS A 226 7.32 6.56 13.64
N ALA A 227 8.02 5.50 14.06
CA ALA A 227 9.42 5.29 13.70
C ALA A 227 9.61 5.11 12.18
N GLY A 228 8.61 4.52 11.54
CA GLY A 228 8.45 4.37 10.10
C GLY A 228 8.19 5.66 9.33
N ARG A 229 7.97 6.79 10.01
CA ARG A 229 7.44 8.03 9.43
C ARG A 229 6.20 7.80 8.56
N GLY A 230 5.37 6.81 8.90
CA GLY A 230 4.13 6.48 8.22
C GLY A 230 2.93 6.69 9.12
N ARG A 231 1.87 5.93 8.87
CA ARG A 231 0.58 6.07 9.57
C ARG A 231 0.09 4.72 10.07
N ARG A 232 -0.49 4.73 11.26
CA ARG A 232 -1.30 3.63 11.78
C ARG A 232 -2.75 3.77 11.30
N VAL A 233 -3.29 2.67 10.79
CA VAL A 233 -4.71 2.53 10.47
C VAL A 233 -5.28 1.41 11.33
N HIS A 234 -6.48 1.63 11.86
CA HIS A 234 -7.24 0.62 12.57
C HIS A 234 -8.51 0.33 11.77
N MET A 235 -8.80 -0.95 11.58
CA MET A 235 -9.99 -1.44 10.89
C MET A 235 -10.80 -2.29 11.86
N GLU A 236 -12.11 -2.11 11.87
CA GLU A 236 -13.00 -2.99 12.61
C GLU A 236 -13.14 -4.35 11.89
N ASP A 237 -13.54 -5.34 12.67
CA ASP A 237 -13.82 -6.67 12.15
C ASP A 237 -14.95 -6.63 11.11
N GLY A 238 -14.64 -7.10 9.90
CA GLY A 238 -15.58 -7.14 8.78
C GLY A 238 -15.69 -5.83 7.99
N ASP A 239 -14.92 -4.80 8.32
CA ASP A 239 -14.88 -3.55 7.54
C ASP A 239 -14.63 -3.81 6.05
N ASP A 240 -15.19 -2.95 5.20
CA ASP A 240 -14.84 -2.96 3.79
C ASP A 240 -13.38 -2.50 3.63
N PHE A 241 -12.53 -3.47 3.31
CA PHE A 241 -11.12 -3.24 3.04
C PHE A 241 -10.86 -2.38 1.79
N SER A 242 -11.89 -1.92 1.06
CA SER A 242 -11.76 -0.82 0.09
C SER A 242 -11.22 0.47 0.71
N SER A 243 -11.44 0.67 2.02
CA SER A 243 -10.80 1.73 2.82
C SER A 243 -9.27 1.60 2.80
N MET A 244 -8.72 0.38 2.86
CA MET A 244 -7.29 0.11 2.76
C MET A 244 -6.70 0.63 1.43
N LEU A 245 -7.44 0.44 0.33
CA LEU A 245 -7.02 0.94 -0.98
C LEU A 245 -7.01 2.47 -1.01
N SER A 246 -8.04 3.10 -0.44
CA SER A 246 -8.17 4.56 -0.41
C SER A 246 -7.09 5.20 0.47
N ASP A 247 -6.82 4.60 1.64
CA ASP A 247 -5.76 5.04 2.55
C ASP A 247 -4.37 4.86 1.94
N TYR A 248 -4.10 3.71 1.33
CA TYR A 248 -2.85 3.48 0.60
C TYR A 248 -2.68 4.49 -0.54
N ALA A 249 -3.72 4.69 -1.35
CA ALA A 249 -3.73 5.64 -2.47
C ALA A 249 -3.47 7.08 -2.01
N SER A 250 -4.18 7.52 -0.97
CA SER A 250 -4.02 8.83 -0.35
C SER A 250 -2.60 9.03 0.16
N TYR A 251 -2.10 8.07 0.93
CA TYR A 251 -0.75 8.11 1.47
C TYR A 251 0.31 8.18 0.36
N ALA A 252 0.22 7.27 -0.62
CA ALA A 252 1.15 7.18 -1.73
C ALA A 252 1.13 8.43 -2.62
N SER A 253 0.01 9.16 -2.67
CA SER A 253 -0.08 10.46 -3.33
C SER A 253 0.59 11.58 -2.51
N SER A 254 0.56 11.50 -1.19
CA SER A 254 1.06 12.54 -0.28
C SER A 254 2.58 12.54 -0.08
N THR A 255 3.23 11.38 -0.13
CA THR A 255 4.65 11.21 0.23
C THR A 255 5.62 11.96 -0.67
N ARG A 256 5.18 12.43 -1.84
CA ARG A 256 6.05 13.15 -2.80
C ARG A 256 5.51 14.48 -3.32
N MET A 257 4.44 15.04 -2.76
CA MET A 257 3.96 16.37 -3.17
C MET A 257 4.71 17.55 -2.54
N HIS A 258 5.61 17.29 -1.59
CA HIS A 258 6.23 18.34 -0.78
C HIS A 258 7.71 18.66 -1.12
N TRP A 259 8.29 18.11 -2.19
CA TRP A 259 9.71 18.30 -2.50
C TRP A 259 9.96 18.86 -3.90
N GLN A 260 11.13 19.52 -4.05
CA GLN A 260 11.66 20.06 -5.30
C GLN A 260 11.91 18.93 -6.30
N VAL A 261 10.98 18.73 -7.22
CA VAL A 261 11.10 17.74 -8.30
C VAL A 261 12.32 18.07 -9.15
N THR A 262 13.27 17.13 -9.29
CA THR A 262 14.43 17.32 -10.19
C THR A 262 13.97 17.44 -11.65
N ALA A 263 14.83 17.96 -12.53
CA ALA A 263 14.50 18.09 -13.95
C ALA A 263 14.12 16.74 -14.60
N GLU A 264 14.80 15.65 -14.22
CA GLU A 264 14.54 14.30 -14.73
C GLU A 264 13.19 13.75 -14.22
N GLN A 265 12.89 13.95 -12.94
CA GLN A 265 11.61 13.54 -12.36
C GLN A 265 10.44 14.37 -12.90
N LYS A 266 10.68 15.64 -13.29
CA LYS A 266 9.69 16.50 -13.95
C LYS A 266 9.36 16.00 -15.35
N GLU A 267 10.34 15.49 -16.09
CA GLU A 267 10.12 14.85 -17.38
C GLU A 267 9.30 13.56 -17.24
N GLN A 268 9.61 12.74 -16.23
CA GLN A 268 8.86 11.52 -15.93
C GLN A 268 7.41 11.78 -15.49
N LEU A 269 7.18 12.78 -14.62
CA LEU A 269 5.83 13.22 -14.22
C LEU A 269 5.06 13.90 -15.37
N GLY A 270 5.78 14.48 -16.33
CA GLY A 270 5.23 15.09 -17.53
C GLY A 270 4.69 14.09 -18.54
N ALA A 271 5.00 12.79 -18.38
CA ALA A 271 4.50 11.72 -19.22
C ALA A 271 3.01 11.46 -18.99
N VAL A 272 2.32 11.15 -20.08
CA VAL A 272 0.91 10.75 -20.03
C VAL A 272 0.81 9.32 -19.51
N GLN A 273 -0.06 9.09 -18.53
CA GLN A 273 -0.33 7.78 -17.95
C GLN A 273 -1.81 7.40 -18.10
N PHE A 274 -2.12 6.11 -17.97
CA PHE A 274 -3.49 5.61 -17.90
C PHE A 274 -3.77 5.15 -16.48
N SER A 275 -4.91 5.52 -15.92
CA SER A 275 -5.39 4.93 -14.67
C SER A 275 -5.81 3.48 -14.91
N VAL A 276 -5.85 2.69 -13.84
CA VAL A 276 -6.61 1.43 -13.87
C VAL A 276 -8.11 1.69 -14.11
N PRO A 277 -8.87 0.71 -14.62
CA PRO A 277 -10.32 0.84 -14.73
C PRO A 277 -10.96 1.07 -13.36
N TYR A 278 -11.89 2.02 -13.26
CA TYR A 278 -12.62 2.34 -12.04
C TYR A 278 -14.05 2.79 -12.37
N MET A 279 -14.93 2.75 -11.38
CA MET A 279 -16.29 3.27 -11.52
C MET A 279 -16.28 4.79 -11.40
N ASP A 280 -16.80 5.48 -12.41
CA ASP A 280 -16.84 6.93 -12.42
C ASP A 280 -17.69 7.48 -11.27
N ALA A 281 -17.14 8.47 -10.56
CA ALA A 281 -17.85 9.15 -9.47
C ALA A 281 -19.09 9.91 -9.96
N LEU A 282 -19.14 10.26 -11.25
CA LEU A 282 -20.28 10.94 -11.87
C LEU A 282 -21.31 9.98 -12.46
N GLY A 283 -21.15 8.68 -12.25
CA GLY A 283 -22.12 7.66 -12.65
C GLY A 283 -22.08 7.30 -14.14
N LEU A 284 -21.01 7.65 -14.89
CA LEU A 284 -20.85 7.18 -16.28
C LEU A 284 -20.63 5.66 -16.40
N GLY A 285 -20.35 4.99 -15.29
CA GLY A 285 -20.02 3.56 -15.26
C GLY A 285 -18.52 3.32 -15.25
N MET A 286 -18.11 2.12 -15.68
CA MET A 286 -16.71 1.70 -15.68
C MET A 286 -15.91 2.45 -16.75
N MET A 287 -14.81 3.06 -16.36
CA MET A 287 -13.94 3.82 -17.26
C MET A 287 -12.48 3.77 -16.82
N PHE A 288 -11.58 4.23 -17.69
CA PHE A 288 -10.19 4.55 -17.36
C PHE A 288 -9.90 5.99 -17.78
N THR A 289 -8.84 6.58 -17.23
CA THR A 289 -8.49 7.98 -17.45
C THR A 289 -7.08 8.13 -17.95
N VAL A 290 -6.93 8.95 -18.98
CA VAL A 290 -5.64 9.46 -19.42
C VAL A 290 -5.27 10.65 -18.54
N THR A 291 -4.16 10.55 -17.82
CA THR A 291 -3.77 11.48 -16.76
C THR A 291 -2.34 11.98 -16.97
N LYS A 292 -2.04 13.16 -16.43
CA LYS A 292 -0.72 13.80 -16.49
C LYS A 292 -0.54 14.69 -15.27
N ALA A 293 0.61 14.60 -14.60
CA ALA A 293 0.91 15.49 -13.49
C ALA A 293 1.26 16.91 -13.97
N VAL A 294 0.80 17.89 -13.21
CA VAL A 294 1.18 19.30 -13.36
C VAL A 294 2.06 19.66 -12.17
N VAL A 295 3.32 19.97 -12.44
CA VAL A 295 4.33 20.28 -11.42
C VAL A 295 4.68 21.76 -11.51
N SER A 296 4.52 22.53 -10.43
CA SER A 296 5.04 23.90 -10.37
C SER A 296 6.50 23.86 -9.94
N ALA A 297 7.41 24.36 -10.77
CA ALA A 297 8.72 24.74 -10.27
C ALA A 297 8.58 26.10 -9.58
N ARG A 298 8.98 26.23 -8.31
CA ARG A 298 9.51 27.51 -7.86
C ARG A 298 10.90 27.60 -8.48
N GLU A 299 11.10 28.54 -9.40
CA GLU A 299 12.45 29.00 -9.69
C GLU A 299 12.92 29.67 -8.39
N ASP A 300 13.91 29.08 -7.74
CA ASP A 300 14.60 29.72 -6.62
C ASP A 300 15.31 30.96 -7.21
N GLU A 301 14.75 32.15 -6.95
CA GLU A 301 15.49 33.43 -7.06
C GLU A 301 16.51 33.57 -5.93
#